data_AF-A0AAD7CTC8-F1
#
_entry.id   AF-A0AAD7CTC8-F1
#
_cell.length_a   1.000
_cell.length_b   1.000
_cell.length_c   1.000
_cell.angle_alpha   90.00
_cell.angle_beta   90.00
_cell.angle_gamma   90.00
#
_symmetry.space_group_name_H-M   'P 1'
#
loop_
_entity.id
_entity.type
_entity.pdbx_description
1 polymer ?
#
loop_
_entity_poly.entity_id
_entity_poly.type
_entity_poly.pdbx_seq_one_letter_code
_entity_poly.pdbx_strand_id
1 'polypeptide(L)'
;MTLTDPLTHKATLYTLQSGVLPVYMSSLYCHSCNRRYYHNYYVHKQSSLRTYYGGVPNVIQGAQYFFIESALSGLFANGMVFGWDRLSASNWARIYNCALSEIDPHIANNKLAFASVYEGWNLELRNVDVTNGFFLYSLLLEKSERGGILLLPHDEPSQRDRLKPALAERKKAMEGIGQEHWAHACDLCFVIFEDADGNIMKLQSAHCDGDTIGHRCSS
;
A
#
# COMPACT_ATOMS: atom_id res chain seq x y z
N MET A 1 -20.55 -21.06 15.35
CA MET A 1 -19.14 -20.63 15.36
C MET A 1 -19.04 -19.46 16.32
N THR A 2 -18.45 -19.64 17.49
CA THR A 2 -18.29 -18.60 18.51
C THR A 2 -16.89 -18.01 18.42
N LEU A 3 -16.82 -16.68 18.29
CA LEU A 3 -15.57 -15.91 18.35
C LEU A 3 -15.34 -15.50 19.82
N THR A 4 -14.18 -15.83 20.36
CA THR A 4 -13.80 -15.65 21.77
C THR A 4 -12.41 -14.99 21.87
N ASP A 5 -11.94 -14.71 23.09
CA ASP A 5 -10.63 -14.11 23.39
C ASP A 5 -10.32 -12.79 22.66
N PRO A 6 -11.13 -11.73 22.90
CA PRO A 6 -10.86 -10.42 22.34
C PRO A 6 -9.52 -9.90 22.88
N LEU A 7 -8.59 -9.61 21.97
CA LEU A 7 -7.39 -8.84 22.28
C LEU A 7 -7.57 -7.44 21.72
N THR A 8 -7.62 -6.47 22.63
CA THR A 8 -7.78 -5.06 22.28
C THR A 8 -6.50 -4.29 22.57
N HIS A 9 -6.07 -3.46 21.62
CA HIS A 9 -4.90 -2.61 21.77
C HIS A 9 -5.12 -1.23 21.15
N LYS A 10 -4.36 -0.24 21.64
CA LYS A 10 -4.36 1.13 21.11
C LYS A 10 -3.66 1.15 19.75
N ALA A 11 -4.24 1.78 18.75
CA ALA A 11 -3.64 1.98 17.43
C ALA A 11 -4.01 3.35 16.84
N THR A 12 -3.21 3.83 15.89
CA THR A 12 -3.45 5.13 15.24
C THR A 12 -4.00 4.91 13.84
N LEU A 13 -5.10 5.60 13.51
CA LEU A 13 -5.71 5.64 12.20
C LEU A 13 -5.38 6.98 11.52
N TYR A 14 -4.77 6.91 10.34
CA TYR A 14 -4.43 8.06 9.51
C TYR A 14 -5.45 8.17 8.39
N THR A 15 -6.25 9.23 8.41
CA THR A 15 -7.30 9.50 7.42
C THR A 15 -6.90 10.66 6.52
N LEU A 16 -7.53 10.75 5.34
CA LEU A 16 -7.29 11.84 4.40
C LEU A 16 -8.02 13.12 4.79
N GLN A 17 -9.24 13.02 5.34
CA GLN A 17 -10.12 14.18 5.57
C GLN A 17 -10.27 14.56 7.04
N SER A 18 -10.23 13.60 7.96
CA SER A 18 -10.48 13.81 9.40
C SER A 18 -9.19 13.88 10.21
N GLY A 19 -8.04 13.86 9.53
CA GLY A 19 -6.72 13.80 10.12
C GLY A 19 -6.43 12.52 10.89
N VAL A 20 -5.65 12.64 11.96
CA VAL A 20 -5.18 11.50 12.74
C VAL A 20 -6.13 11.18 13.90
N LEU A 21 -6.54 9.92 13.98
CA LEU A 21 -7.54 9.45 14.94
C LEU A 21 -6.97 8.33 15.84
N PRO A 22 -7.08 8.45 17.17
CA PRO A 22 -6.77 7.36 18.10
C PRO A 22 -7.90 6.33 18.05
N VAL A 23 -7.57 5.07 17.80
CA VAL A 23 -8.55 3.98 17.66
C VAL A 23 -8.17 2.77 18.51
N TYR A 24 -9.18 1.99 18.91
CA TYR A 24 -8.96 0.70 19.54
C TYR A 24 -9.17 -0.40 18.50
N MET A 25 -8.16 -1.24 18.33
CA MET A 25 -8.27 -2.42 17.49
C MET A 25 -8.57 -3.63 18.35
N SER A 26 -9.59 -4.41 17.99
CA SER A 26 -9.90 -5.67 18.63
C SER A 26 -9.75 -6.84 17.64
N SER A 27 -9.00 -7.86 18.03
CA SER A 27 -8.89 -9.11 17.29
C SER A 27 -9.59 -10.25 18.03
N LEU A 28 -10.23 -11.14 17.29
CA LEU A 28 -11.03 -12.24 17.84
C LEU A 28 -10.44 -13.59 17.43
N TYR A 29 -10.49 -14.57 18.33
CA TYR A 29 -10.02 -15.92 18.07
C TYR A 29 -11.18 -16.90 17.91
N CYS A 30 -11.04 -17.84 16.98
CA CYS A 30 -11.96 -18.96 16.85
C CYS A 30 -11.27 -20.26 17.25
N HIS A 31 -11.73 -20.90 18.33
CA HIS A 31 -11.19 -22.20 18.75
C HIS A 31 -11.51 -23.34 17.78
N SER A 32 -12.66 -23.29 17.08
CA SER A 32 -13.04 -24.34 16.13
C SER A 32 -12.15 -24.34 14.88
N CYS A 33 -11.81 -23.15 14.37
CA CYS A 33 -11.03 -23.01 13.14
C CYS A 33 -9.53 -22.76 13.38
N ASN A 34 -9.11 -22.54 14.63
CA ASN A 34 -7.76 -22.14 15.01
C ASN A 34 -7.24 -20.91 14.24
N ARG A 35 -8.13 -19.92 14.05
CA ARG A 35 -7.86 -18.68 13.32
C ARG A 35 -8.06 -17.48 14.22
N ARG A 36 -7.15 -16.51 14.15
CA ARG A 36 -7.34 -15.18 14.72
C ARG A 36 -7.70 -14.20 13.62
N TYR A 37 -8.82 -13.51 13.78
CA TYR A 37 -9.36 -12.56 12.83
C TYR A 37 -8.92 -11.15 13.23
N TYR A 38 -8.27 -10.46 12.30
CA TYR A 38 -7.91 -9.05 12.35
C TYR A 38 -8.77 -8.28 11.33
N HIS A 39 -8.52 -6.98 11.20
CA HIS A 39 -9.36 -6.07 10.42
C HIS A 39 -9.38 -6.42 8.93
N ASN A 40 -8.20 -6.62 8.34
CA ASN A 40 -8.00 -6.85 6.91
C ASN A 40 -7.45 -8.25 6.58
N TYR A 41 -7.04 -9.04 7.58
CA TYR A 41 -6.58 -10.40 7.40
C TYR A 41 -6.97 -11.31 8.57
N TYR A 42 -6.88 -12.61 8.36
CA TYR A 42 -6.86 -13.59 9.43
C TYR A 42 -5.55 -14.36 9.44
N VAL A 43 -5.20 -14.92 10.59
CA VAL A 43 -3.98 -15.71 10.80
C VAL A 43 -4.40 -17.11 11.20
N HIS A 44 -3.88 -18.10 10.48
CA HIS A 44 -4.09 -19.50 10.81
C HIS A 44 -2.91 -20.01 11.65
N LYS A 45 -3.20 -20.55 12.85
CA LYS A 45 -2.17 -20.92 13.83
C LYS A 45 -1.20 -22.00 13.33
N GLN A 46 -1.65 -22.91 12.46
CA GLN A 46 -0.84 -24.04 11.99
C GLN A 46 0.10 -23.66 10.85
N SER A 47 -0.34 -22.79 9.93
CA SER A 47 0.48 -22.40 8.77
C SER A 47 1.26 -21.12 9.01
N SER A 48 0.92 -20.36 10.06
CA SER A 48 1.49 -19.04 10.34
C SER A 48 1.48 -18.10 9.13
N LEU A 49 0.39 -18.16 8.36
CA LEU A 49 0.14 -17.32 7.19
C LEU A 49 -0.94 -16.30 7.52
N ARG A 50 -0.67 -15.04 7.16
CA ARG A 50 -1.65 -13.94 7.08
C ARG A 50 -2.35 -14.03 5.75
N THR A 51 -3.65 -14.32 5.79
CA THR A 51 -4.49 -14.34 4.59
C THR A 51 -5.41 -13.13 4.61
N TYR A 52 -5.28 -12.26 3.62
CA TYR A 52 -6.14 -11.08 3.49
C TYR A 52 -7.51 -11.48 2.95
N TYR A 53 -8.57 -10.75 3.31
CA TYR A 53 -9.95 -11.13 2.93
C TYR A 53 -10.28 -10.93 1.43
N GLY A 54 -9.37 -10.33 0.66
CA GLY A 54 -9.56 -10.01 -0.76
C GLY A 54 -10.05 -8.58 -0.97
N GLY A 55 -9.81 -8.06 -2.18
CA GLY A 55 -10.09 -6.66 -2.50
C GLY A 55 -9.19 -5.66 -1.77
N VAL A 56 -9.46 -4.37 -1.98
CA VAL A 56 -8.82 -3.27 -1.26
C VAL A 56 -9.80 -2.72 -0.23
N PRO A 57 -9.58 -2.95 1.08
CA PRO A 57 -10.48 -2.44 2.11
C PRO A 57 -10.36 -0.91 2.22
N ASN A 58 -11.38 -0.22 2.74
CA ASN A 58 -11.31 1.24 2.93
C ASN A 58 -10.22 1.66 3.93
N VAL A 59 -9.98 0.82 4.94
CA VAL A 59 -8.94 1.00 5.95
C VAL A 59 -8.01 -0.20 5.92
N ILE A 60 -6.71 0.07 5.84
CA ILE A 60 -5.66 -0.94 5.78
C ILE A 60 -4.91 -0.94 7.10
N GLN A 61 -4.85 -2.10 7.75
CA GLN A 61 -3.93 -2.32 8.86
C GLN A 61 -2.52 -2.55 8.31
N GLY A 62 -1.69 -1.51 8.30
CA GLY A 62 -0.32 -1.56 7.79
C GLY A 62 0.69 -2.14 8.80
N ALA A 63 0.43 -1.99 10.10
CA ALA A 63 1.19 -2.66 11.16
C ALA A 63 0.28 -2.95 12.37
N GLN A 64 0.84 -3.50 13.46
CA GLN A 64 0.04 -3.84 14.64
C GLN A 64 -0.70 -2.63 15.22
N TYR A 65 -0.01 -1.49 15.31
CA TYR A 65 -0.52 -0.25 15.90
C TYR A 65 -0.80 0.86 14.88
N PHE A 66 -0.83 0.54 13.58
CA PHE A 66 -0.88 1.49 12.48
C PHE A 66 -1.95 1.11 11.46
N PHE A 67 -2.90 2.02 11.24
CA PHE A 67 -3.97 1.91 10.27
C PHE A 67 -3.97 3.12 9.34
N ILE A 68 -4.19 2.90 8.06
CA ILE A 68 -4.19 3.95 7.05
C ILE A 68 -5.39 3.78 6.11
N GLU A 69 -6.03 4.87 5.73
CA GLU A 69 -7.06 4.82 4.70
C GLU A 69 -6.46 4.47 3.32
N SER A 70 -7.21 3.70 2.55
CA SER A 70 -6.84 3.39 1.16
C SER A 70 -6.82 4.63 0.28
N ALA A 71 -7.72 5.60 0.52
CA ALA A 71 -7.69 6.88 -0.17
C ALA A 71 -6.40 7.67 0.09
N LEU A 72 -5.93 7.67 1.35
CA LEU A 72 -4.66 8.31 1.72
C LEU A 72 -3.47 7.57 1.11
N SER A 73 -3.49 6.24 1.11
CA SER A 73 -2.45 5.42 0.46
C SER A 73 -2.44 5.62 -1.06
N GLY A 74 -3.60 5.79 -1.69
CA GLY A 74 -3.76 6.17 -3.09
C GLY A 74 -3.22 7.56 -3.40
N LEU A 75 -3.45 8.54 -2.51
CA LEU A 75 -2.84 9.87 -2.62
C LEU A 75 -1.30 9.78 -2.59
N PHE A 76 -0.75 8.99 -1.67
CA PHE A 76 0.70 8.77 -1.61
C PHE A 76 1.22 8.10 -2.88
N ALA A 77 0.50 7.10 -3.40
CA ALA A 77 0.87 6.42 -4.63
C ALA A 77 0.90 7.37 -5.83
N ASN A 78 -0.19 8.10 -6.08
CA ASN A 78 -0.25 9.10 -7.14
C ASN A 78 0.81 10.18 -6.96
N GLY A 79 1.01 10.60 -5.71
CA GLY A 79 2.06 11.53 -5.31
C GLY A 79 3.47 11.08 -5.66
N MET A 80 3.80 9.82 -5.36
CA MET A 80 5.11 9.24 -5.65
C MET A 80 5.33 9.08 -7.16
N VAL A 81 4.28 8.86 -7.94
CA VAL A 81 4.33 8.79 -9.41
C VAL A 81 4.54 10.20 -10.01
N PHE A 82 3.63 11.14 -9.75
CA PHE A 82 3.68 12.47 -10.39
C PHE A 82 4.70 13.43 -9.77
N GLY A 83 5.17 13.15 -8.56
CA GLY A 83 6.07 14.00 -7.81
C GLY A 83 7.55 13.88 -8.15
N TRP A 84 7.88 13.21 -9.27
CA TRP A 84 9.19 12.91 -9.84
C TRP A 84 10.36 13.39 -8.96
N ASP A 85 10.92 12.46 -8.18
CA ASP A 85 12.04 12.59 -7.23
C ASP A 85 11.84 13.42 -5.95
N ARG A 86 10.82 14.29 -5.84
CA ARG A 86 10.65 15.14 -4.65
C ARG A 86 9.66 14.62 -3.62
N LEU A 87 8.80 13.67 -3.97
CA LEU A 87 7.82 13.12 -3.03
C LEU A 87 8.25 11.74 -2.50
N SER A 88 9.24 11.74 -1.60
CA SER A 88 9.66 10.55 -0.86
C SER A 88 8.68 10.21 0.28
N ALA A 89 8.76 8.99 0.82
CA ALA A 89 7.98 8.60 2.00
C ALA A 89 8.21 9.52 3.21
N SER A 90 9.42 10.08 3.35
CA SER A 90 9.74 11.07 4.38
C SER A 90 9.05 12.41 4.14
N ASN A 91 8.96 12.84 2.88
CA ASN A 91 8.25 14.07 2.54
C ASN A 91 6.74 13.90 2.68
N TRP A 92 6.19 12.74 2.33
CA TRP A 92 4.78 12.43 2.56
C TRP A 92 4.41 12.38 4.04
N ALA A 93 5.26 11.78 4.88
CA ALA A 93 5.09 11.81 6.33
C ALA A 93 5.03 13.26 6.86
N ARG A 94 5.92 14.14 6.38
CA ARG A 94 5.94 15.56 6.73
C ARG A 94 4.70 16.31 6.23
N ILE A 95 4.34 16.14 4.96
CA ILE A 95 3.15 16.76 4.37
C ILE A 95 1.92 16.36 5.17
N TYR A 96 1.79 15.08 5.49
CA TYR A 96 0.69 14.60 6.31
C TYR A 96 0.69 15.27 7.68
N ASN A 97 1.81 15.18 8.42
CA ASN A 97 1.91 15.73 9.76
C ASN A 97 1.68 17.25 9.80
N CYS A 98 2.09 17.99 8.77
CA CYS A 98 1.94 19.46 8.74
C CYS A 98 0.60 19.94 8.19
N ALA A 99 -0.01 19.23 7.24
CA ALA A 99 -1.15 19.75 6.48
C ALA A 99 -2.42 18.89 6.58
N LEU A 100 -2.29 17.61 6.92
CA LEU A 100 -3.43 16.68 6.93
C LEU A 100 -3.70 16.09 8.32
N SER A 101 -2.75 16.16 9.25
CA SER A 101 -2.91 15.58 10.59
C SER A 101 -3.80 16.39 11.51
N GLU A 102 -4.29 17.55 11.05
CA GLU A 102 -5.15 18.41 11.86
C GLU A 102 -6.34 17.61 12.40
N ILE A 103 -6.33 17.48 13.72
CA ILE A 103 -7.41 16.85 14.48
C ILE A 103 -8.63 17.77 14.34
N ASP A 104 -9.82 17.18 14.30
CA ASP A 104 -11.10 17.89 14.25
C ASP A 104 -11.05 19.25 14.99
N PRO A 105 -11.41 20.37 14.33
CA PRO A 105 -11.32 21.70 14.92
C PRO A 105 -11.99 21.81 16.30
N HIS A 106 -13.04 21.03 16.57
CA HIS A 106 -13.69 20.97 17.87
C HIS A 106 -12.76 20.48 18.98
N ILE A 107 -11.93 19.49 18.67
CA ILE A 107 -10.93 18.91 19.56
C ILE A 107 -9.70 19.81 19.64
N ALA A 108 -9.22 20.32 18.49
CA ALA A 108 -8.07 21.20 18.42
C ALA A 108 -8.28 22.52 19.19
N ASN A 109 -9.51 23.04 19.21
CA ASN A 109 -9.88 24.24 19.96
C ASN A 109 -10.10 24.00 21.46
N ASN A 110 -10.21 22.73 21.89
CA ASN A 110 -10.48 22.39 23.29
C ASN A 110 -9.48 21.34 23.84
N LYS A 111 -8.19 21.57 23.59
CA LYS A 111 -7.11 20.63 23.97
C LYS A 111 -7.13 20.23 25.44
N LEU A 112 -7.52 21.13 26.35
CA LEU A 112 -7.58 20.83 27.79
C LEU A 112 -8.68 19.83 28.12
N ALA A 113 -9.85 19.91 27.47
CA ALA A 113 -10.94 18.96 27.68
C ALA A 113 -10.62 17.56 27.12
N PHE A 114 -9.80 17.49 26.06
CA PHE A 114 -9.46 16.24 25.39
C PHE A 114 -8.04 15.74 25.68
N ALA A 115 -7.26 16.41 26.53
CA ALA A 115 -5.85 16.07 26.79
C ALA A 115 -5.67 14.61 27.24
N SER A 116 -6.56 14.12 28.10
CA SER A 116 -6.54 12.73 28.60
C SER A 116 -6.89 11.69 27.53
N VAL A 117 -7.62 12.08 26.47
CA VAL A 117 -8.01 11.18 25.38
C VAL A 117 -6.80 10.82 24.52
N TYR A 118 -5.89 11.77 24.32
CA TYR A 118 -4.71 11.63 23.48
C TYR A 118 -3.42 11.31 24.26
N GLU A 119 -3.51 11.16 25.58
CA GLU A 119 -2.37 10.78 26.41
C GLU A 119 -1.88 9.35 26.10
N GLY A 120 -0.59 9.23 25.77
CA GLY A 120 0.06 7.96 25.44
C GLY A 120 -0.21 7.44 24.02
N TRP A 121 -0.80 8.25 23.14
CA TRP A 121 -0.96 7.90 21.71
C TRP A 121 0.18 8.50 20.88
N ASN A 122 0.70 7.72 19.93
CA ASN A 122 1.61 8.23 18.92
C ASN A 122 0.82 8.61 17.67
N LEU A 123 0.65 9.90 17.44
CA LEU A 123 -0.13 10.46 16.33
C LEU A 123 0.75 10.88 15.14
N GLU A 124 2.07 10.78 15.27
CA GLU A 124 2.98 11.19 14.21
C GLU A 124 3.03 10.10 13.13
N LEU A 125 2.78 10.47 11.87
CA LEU A 125 2.99 9.57 10.75
C LEU A 125 4.50 9.49 10.46
N ARG A 126 5.08 8.29 10.55
CA ARG A 126 6.51 8.08 10.22
C ARG A 126 6.67 7.67 8.78
N ASN A 127 7.84 7.98 8.21
CA ASN A 127 8.21 7.56 6.85
C ASN A 127 8.11 6.04 6.64
N VAL A 128 8.51 5.23 7.62
CA VAL A 128 8.40 3.77 7.55
C VAL A 128 6.94 3.30 7.46
N ASP A 129 6.02 4.01 8.10
CA ASP A 129 4.60 3.66 8.09
C ASP A 129 3.95 4.03 6.74
N VAL A 130 4.36 5.16 6.15
CA VAL A 130 4.01 5.55 4.77
C VAL A 130 4.46 4.47 3.79
N THR A 131 5.73 4.04 3.87
CA THR A 131 6.27 3.01 2.99
C THR A 131 5.56 1.67 3.15
N ASN A 132 5.29 1.25 4.39
CA ASN A 132 4.55 0.00 4.66
C ASN A 132 3.12 0.06 4.14
N GLY A 133 2.43 1.18 4.34
CA GLY A 133 1.08 1.43 3.83
C GLY A 133 1.04 1.39 2.31
N PHE A 134 1.95 2.11 1.65
CA PHE A 134 2.08 2.12 0.19
C PHE A 134 2.29 0.72 -0.39
N PHE A 135 3.31 -0.02 0.06
CA PHE A 135 3.58 -1.35 -0.49
C PHE A 135 2.44 -2.33 -0.25
N LEU A 136 1.82 -2.30 0.94
CA LEU A 136 0.69 -3.17 1.23
C LEU A 136 -0.53 -2.82 0.37
N TYR A 137 -0.84 -1.53 0.22
CA TYR A 137 -1.90 -1.05 -0.66
C TYR A 137 -1.67 -1.50 -2.11
N SER A 138 -0.47 -1.31 -2.65
CA SER A 138 -0.14 -1.73 -4.02
C SER A 138 -0.26 -3.23 -4.24
N LEU A 139 0.17 -4.05 -3.26
CA LEU A 139 0.02 -5.52 -3.36
C LEU A 139 -1.44 -5.97 -3.28
N LEU A 140 -2.25 -5.31 -2.43
CA LEU A 140 -3.69 -5.60 -2.34
C LEU A 140 -4.39 -5.22 -3.65
N LEU A 141 -4.04 -4.06 -4.22
CA LEU A 141 -4.59 -3.60 -5.49
C LEU A 141 -4.26 -4.58 -6.62
N GLU A 142 -2.99 -4.95 -6.79
CA GLU A 142 -2.57 -5.92 -7.81
C GLU A 142 -3.28 -7.27 -7.66
N LYS A 143 -3.34 -7.82 -6.44
CA LYS A 143 -4.04 -9.09 -6.20
C LYS A 143 -5.53 -8.95 -6.49
N SER A 144 -6.15 -7.81 -6.15
CA SER A 144 -7.54 -7.53 -6.50
C SER A 144 -7.78 -7.49 -8.01
N GLU A 145 -6.93 -6.81 -8.77
CA GLU A 145 -7.00 -6.73 -10.24
C GLU A 145 -6.85 -8.09 -10.90
N ARG A 146 -5.98 -8.95 -10.35
CA ARG A 146 -5.74 -10.32 -10.84
C ARG A 146 -6.74 -11.36 -10.29
N GLY A 147 -7.74 -10.94 -9.51
CA GLY A 147 -8.72 -11.85 -8.88
C GLY A 147 -8.12 -12.81 -7.84
N GLY A 148 -6.95 -12.47 -7.29
CA GLY A 148 -6.23 -13.26 -6.30
C GLY A 148 -6.38 -12.75 -4.87
N ILE A 149 -5.74 -13.48 -3.94
CA ILE A 149 -5.69 -13.13 -2.52
C ILE A 149 -4.23 -12.92 -2.11
N LEU A 150 -3.97 -11.92 -1.28
CA LEU A 150 -2.64 -11.68 -0.72
C LEU A 150 -2.39 -12.63 0.46
N LEU A 151 -1.26 -13.34 0.40
CA LEU A 151 -0.76 -14.22 1.45
C LEU A 151 0.62 -13.74 1.89
N LEU A 152 0.80 -13.50 3.19
CA LEU A 152 2.08 -13.07 3.76
C LEU A 152 2.48 -13.96 4.94
N PRO A 153 3.78 -14.19 5.19
CA PRO A 153 4.23 -14.85 6.42
C PRO A 153 3.88 -14.00 7.66
N HIS A 154 3.42 -14.65 8.73
CA HIS A 154 3.03 -13.96 9.96
C HIS A 154 4.21 -13.64 10.88
N ASP A 155 5.13 -14.60 11.03
CA ASP A 155 6.18 -14.63 12.09
C ASP A 155 7.46 -13.85 11.76
N GLU A 156 7.45 -13.01 10.73
CA GLU A 156 8.63 -12.19 10.41
C GLU A 156 8.83 -11.05 11.42
N PRO A 157 10.09 -10.65 11.67
CA PRO A 157 10.44 -9.65 12.68
C PRO A 157 9.97 -8.23 12.32
N SER A 158 9.82 -7.92 11.03
CA SER A 158 9.37 -6.60 10.58
C SER A 158 8.33 -6.68 9.47
N GLN A 159 7.51 -5.63 9.34
CA GLN A 159 6.55 -5.53 8.24
C GLN A 159 7.24 -5.54 6.87
N ARG A 160 8.42 -4.92 6.76
CA ARG A 160 9.24 -4.96 5.55
C ARG A 160 9.59 -6.39 5.16
N ASP A 161 10.02 -7.20 6.13
CA ASP A 161 10.42 -8.58 5.87
C ASP A 161 9.21 -9.45 5.51
N ARG A 162 8.01 -9.16 6.06
CA ARG A 162 6.75 -9.79 5.63
C ARG A 162 6.40 -9.50 4.18
N LEU A 163 6.60 -8.26 3.73
CA LEU A 163 6.23 -7.83 2.36
C LEU A 163 7.26 -8.27 1.32
N LYS A 164 8.51 -8.50 1.72
CA LYS A 164 9.63 -8.81 0.83
C LYS A 164 9.36 -10.01 -0.11
N PRO A 165 8.81 -11.16 0.33
CA PRO A 165 8.51 -12.28 -0.56
C PRO A 165 7.46 -11.92 -1.62
N ALA A 166 6.38 -11.24 -1.23
CA ALA A 166 5.32 -10.84 -2.16
C ALA A 166 5.80 -9.78 -3.18
N LEU A 167 6.65 -8.85 -2.74
CA LEU A 167 7.29 -7.88 -3.65
C LEU A 167 8.26 -8.56 -4.62
N ALA A 168 8.98 -9.60 -4.19
CA ALA A 168 9.85 -10.39 -5.06
C ALA A 168 9.05 -11.21 -6.07
N GLU A 169 7.93 -11.82 -5.65
CA GLU A 169 6.99 -12.51 -6.54
C GLU A 169 6.44 -11.56 -7.60
N ARG A 170 5.98 -10.36 -7.19
CA ARG A 170 5.53 -9.32 -8.11
C ARG A 170 6.63 -8.92 -9.10
N LYS A 171 7.85 -8.65 -8.62
CA LYS A 171 8.98 -8.29 -9.47
C LYS A 171 9.23 -9.37 -10.53
N LYS A 172 9.28 -10.64 -10.11
CA LYS A 172 9.46 -11.78 -11.02
C LYS A 172 8.30 -11.94 -12.00
N ALA A 173 7.07 -11.69 -11.56
CA ALA A 173 5.91 -11.72 -12.43
C ALA A 173 5.91 -10.59 -13.46
N MET A 174 6.58 -9.48 -13.17
CA MET A 174 6.78 -8.34 -14.07
C MET A 174 7.99 -8.49 -15.01
N GLU A 175 8.90 -9.42 -14.74
CA GLU A 175 10.05 -9.71 -15.60
C GLU A 175 9.57 -10.34 -16.92
N GLY A 176 10.02 -9.77 -18.04
CA GLY A 176 9.64 -10.23 -19.37
C GLY A 176 8.22 -9.81 -19.75
N ILE A 177 7.33 -10.78 -19.99
CA ILE A 177 5.98 -10.58 -20.57
C ILE A 177 4.93 -10.04 -19.59
N GLY A 178 5.35 -9.71 -18.36
CA GLY A 178 4.47 -9.42 -17.25
C GLY A 178 3.87 -8.01 -17.20
N GLN A 179 4.37 -7.11 -18.05
CA GLN A 179 3.85 -5.75 -18.18
C GLN A 179 2.67 -5.74 -19.16
N GLU A 180 1.62 -4.98 -18.84
CA GLU A 180 0.38 -4.92 -19.64
C GLU A 180 0.64 -4.52 -21.10
N HIS A 181 1.67 -3.70 -21.34
CA HIS A 181 2.04 -3.25 -22.67
C HIS A 181 3.33 -3.87 -23.21
N TRP A 182 3.80 -4.98 -22.65
CA TRP A 182 5.05 -5.63 -23.08
C TRP A 182 5.09 -5.95 -24.59
N ALA A 183 3.97 -6.42 -25.15
CA ALA A 183 3.86 -6.75 -26.57
C ALA A 183 3.38 -5.57 -27.43
N HIS A 184 3.29 -4.36 -26.87
CA HIS A 184 2.71 -3.23 -27.57
C HIS A 184 3.59 -2.83 -28.77
N ALA A 185 3.00 -2.90 -29.96
CA ALA A 185 3.62 -2.58 -31.22
C ALA A 185 2.65 -1.70 -32.01
N CYS A 186 2.84 -0.39 -31.96
CA CYS A 186 2.14 0.57 -32.82
C CYS A 186 3.14 1.40 -33.64
N ASP A 187 2.63 2.06 -34.68
CA ASP A 187 3.42 2.90 -35.60
C ASP A 187 4.07 4.12 -34.91
N LEU A 188 3.73 4.38 -33.64
CA LEU A 188 4.37 5.41 -32.82
C LEU A 188 5.53 4.87 -31.96
N CYS A 189 5.52 3.57 -31.63
CA CYS A 189 6.51 2.96 -30.73
C CYS A 189 7.73 2.40 -31.47
N PHE A 190 7.56 2.02 -32.73
CA PHE A 190 8.66 1.59 -33.58
C PHE A 190 8.47 2.07 -35.01
N VAL A 191 9.60 2.34 -35.68
CA VAL A 191 9.65 2.68 -37.09
C VAL A 191 10.44 1.59 -37.80
N ILE A 192 9.89 1.09 -38.90
CA ILE A 192 10.60 0.23 -39.84
C ILE A 192 11.07 1.10 -41.01
N PHE A 193 12.35 1.02 -41.34
CA PHE A 193 12.93 1.72 -42.48
C PHE A 193 13.99 0.86 -43.17
N GLU A 194 14.25 1.14 -44.45
CA GLU A 194 15.34 0.50 -45.19
C GLU A 194 16.64 1.27 -44.99
N ASP A 195 17.74 0.55 -44.73
CA ASP A 195 19.07 1.15 -44.70
C ASP A 195 19.63 1.39 -46.11
N ALA A 196 20.82 2.00 -46.19
CA ALA A 196 21.49 2.28 -47.46
C ALA A 196 21.84 1.02 -48.28
N ASP A 197 21.85 -0.14 -47.64
CA ASP A 197 22.17 -1.44 -48.24
C ASP A 197 20.90 -2.24 -48.60
N GLY A 198 19.70 -1.66 -48.39
CA GLY A 198 18.42 -2.29 -48.67
C GLY A 198 17.94 -3.28 -47.60
N ASN A 199 18.57 -3.30 -46.41
CA ASN A 199 18.11 -4.13 -45.30
C ASN A 199 16.98 -3.44 -44.53
N ILE A 200 15.99 -4.23 -44.13
CA ILE A 200 14.89 -3.77 -43.28
C ILE A 200 15.39 -3.64 -41.84
N MET A 201 15.41 -2.42 -41.32
CA MET A 201 15.83 -2.07 -39.97
C MET A 201 14.63 -1.67 -39.11
N LYS A 202 14.67 -2.03 -37.82
CA LYS A 202 13.67 -1.64 -36.81
C LYS A 202 14.33 -0.72 -35.78
N LEU A 203 13.79 0.49 -35.63
CA LEU A 203 14.10 1.38 -34.50
C LEU A 203 12.93 1.38 -33.54
N GLN A 204 13.16 1.02 -32.28
CA GLN A 204 12.15 1.02 -31.23
C GLN A 204 12.64 1.88 -30.05
N SER A 205 11.81 2.81 -29.60
CA SER A 205 12.10 3.58 -28.39
C SER A 205 11.74 2.74 -27.17
N ALA A 206 12.71 2.49 -26.29
CA ALA A 206 12.49 1.81 -25.02
C ALA A 206 12.29 2.86 -23.92
N HIS A 207 11.07 2.95 -23.37
CA HIS A 207 10.77 3.79 -22.21
C HIS A 207 10.80 2.91 -20.95
N CYS A 208 11.81 3.09 -20.12
CA CYS A 208 12.02 2.25 -18.93
C CYS A 208 11.46 2.85 -17.64
N ASP A 209 10.97 4.10 -17.66
CA ASP A 209 10.56 4.85 -16.47
C ASP A 209 9.04 4.82 -16.19
N GLY A 210 8.23 4.30 -17.11
CA GLY A 210 6.79 4.14 -16.91
C GLY A 210 5.99 5.45 -16.98
N ASP A 211 6.64 6.59 -17.19
CA ASP A 211 5.96 7.88 -17.32
C ASP A 211 5.75 8.23 -18.79
N THR A 212 4.51 8.02 -19.24
CA THR A 212 4.05 8.37 -20.59
C THR A 212 3.54 9.81 -20.63
N ILE A 213 4.35 10.78 -20.21
CA ILE A 213 3.99 12.19 -20.39
C ILE A 213 4.24 12.57 -21.85
N GLY A 214 3.17 12.50 -22.66
CA GLY A 214 3.16 12.92 -24.07
C GLY A 214 3.26 11.78 -25.09
N HIS A 215 3.55 10.55 -24.67
CA HIS A 215 3.47 9.36 -25.51
C HIS A 215 2.20 8.56 -25.19
N ARG A 216 1.39 8.24 -26.22
CA ARG A 216 0.13 7.49 -26.03
C ARG A 216 0.33 6.00 -25.75
N CYS A 217 1.57 5.51 -25.77
CA CYS A 217 1.91 4.10 -25.74
C CYS A 217 3.26 3.90 -25.04
N SER A 218 3.26 3.25 -23.87
CA SER A 218 4.45 2.69 -23.22
C SER A 218 4.58 1.22 -23.60
N SER A 219 5.80 0.71 -23.75
CA SER A 219 6.12 -0.71 -24.00
C SER A 219 6.97 -1.27 -22.89
#